data_AF-A0A094CB87-F1
#
_entry.id   AF-A0A094CB87-F1
#
_cell.length_a   1.000
_cell.length_b   1.000
_cell.length_c   1.000
_cell.angle_alpha   90.00
_cell.angle_beta   90.00
_cell.angle_gamma   90.00
#
_symmetry.space_group_name_H-M   'P 1'
#
loop_
_entity.id
_entity.type
_entity.pdbx_description
1 polymer ?
#
loop_
_entity_poly.entity_id
_entity_poly.type
_entity_poly.pdbx_seq_one_letter_code
_entity_poly.pdbx_strand_id
1 'polypeptide(L)' 'MEEINVLLQGTKVEESNPELQDTQAPVSVAREQNVNPWSVTGEVGEDGKVKPINYNKLVEQFGTEIIDDAMRERFERVAE' A
#
# COMPACT_ATOMS: atom_id res chain seq x y z
N MET A 1 -47.41 19.27 -47.04
CA MET A 1 -46.52 18.10 -46.88
C MET A 1 -45.26 18.64 -46.24
N GLU A 2 -45.13 18.50 -44.93
CA GLU A 2 -43.85 18.71 -44.24
C GLU A 2 -43.02 17.46 -44.42
N GLU A 3 -41.73 17.58 -44.72
CA GLU A 3 -40.72 16.59 -44.39
C GLU A 3 -39.37 17.25 -44.06
N ILE A 4 -38.60 16.51 -43.26
CA ILE A 4 -37.54 16.87 -42.32
C ILE A 4 -36.16 16.41 -42.86
N ASN A 5 -35.07 16.89 -42.24
CA ASN A 5 -33.72 16.27 -42.13
C ASN A 5 -32.73 16.57 -43.29
N VAL A 6 -31.40 16.73 -43.11
CA VAL A 6 -30.41 16.15 -42.18
C VAL A 6 -29.25 17.15 -41.93
N LEU A 7 -28.75 17.23 -40.70
CA LEU A 7 -27.50 17.92 -40.32
C LEU A 7 -26.36 16.90 -40.24
N LEU A 8 -25.32 17.06 -41.07
CA LEU A 8 -24.09 16.29 -40.99
C LEU A 8 -22.86 17.16 -41.30
N GLN A 9 -21.90 17.07 -40.36
CA GLN A 9 -20.44 17.18 -40.48
C GLN A 9 -19.74 18.54 -40.28
N GLY A 10 -18.72 18.51 -39.41
CA GLY A 10 -17.55 19.36 -39.56
C GLY A 10 -16.85 19.88 -38.29
N THR A 11 -16.71 19.13 -37.19
CA THR A 11 -15.81 19.58 -36.10
C THR A 11 -14.37 19.12 -36.37
N LYS A 12 -13.53 20.11 -36.65
CA LYS A 12 -12.07 20.03 -36.83
C LYS A 12 -11.40 19.52 -35.53
N VAL A 13 -10.61 18.45 -35.63
CA VAL A 13 -9.71 17.98 -34.56
C VAL A 13 -8.29 18.24 -35.05
N GLU A 14 -7.58 19.16 -34.40
CA GLU A 14 -6.21 19.56 -34.72
C GLU A 14 -5.29 19.08 -33.59
N GLU A 15 -4.74 17.88 -33.82
CA GLU A 15 -3.38 17.39 -33.54
C GLU A 15 -2.61 17.93 -32.30
N SER A 16 -2.37 17.05 -31.32
CA SER A 16 -1.17 17.09 -30.49
C SER A 16 -0.50 15.71 -30.42
N ASN A 17 0.69 15.65 -31.00
CA ASN A 17 1.59 14.51 -31.14
C ASN A 17 2.08 13.96 -29.76
N PRO A 18 2.25 12.64 -29.58
CA PRO A 18 2.74 12.06 -28.35
C PRO A 18 4.27 11.90 -28.40
N GLU A 19 5.01 12.56 -27.51
CA GLU A 19 6.25 12.06 -26.88
C GLU A 19 6.90 13.15 -26.03
N LEU A 20 7.04 12.86 -24.72
CA LEU A 20 8.24 13.02 -23.88
C LEU A 20 7.86 13.17 -22.40
N GLN A 21 7.82 12.02 -21.72
CA GLN A 21 8.40 11.76 -20.40
C GLN A 21 8.19 12.79 -19.28
N ASP A 22 7.27 12.45 -18.37
CA ASP A 22 7.56 12.55 -16.94
C ASP A 22 7.05 11.27 -16.25
N THR A 23 7.83 10.19 -16.39
CA THR A 23 7.79 9.08 -15.44
C THR A 23 8.44 9.57 -14.15
N GLN A 24 7.76 10.45 -13.42
CA GLN A 24 8.12 10.70 -12.03
C GLN A 24 7.57 9.49 -11.26
N ALA A 25 8.44 8.50 -11.03
CA ALA A 25 8.17 7.49 -10.01
C ALA A 25 7.77 8.24 -8.73
N PRO A 26 6.66 7.88 -8.06
CA PRO A 26 6.26 8.56 -6.84
C PRO A 26 7.44 8.50 -5.87
N VAL A 27 7.92 9.67 -5.47
CA VAL A 27 9.00 9.81 -4.49
C VAL A 27 8.52 9.07 -3.25
N SER A 28 9.10 7.91 -2.97
CA SER A 28 8.63 7.06 -1.88
C SER A 28 8.98 7.72 -0.57
N VAL A 29 7.97 8.24 0.12
CA VAL A 29 8.14 8.77 1.47
C VAL A 29 8.39 7.59 2.40
N ALA A 30 9.55 7.60 3.07
CA ALA A 30 9.86 6.62 4.10
C ALA A 30 8.74 6.65 5.16
N ARG A 31 8.19 5.48 5.48
CA ARG A 31 7.07 5.36 6.43
C ARG A 31 7.27 4.16 7.32
N GLU A 32 6.89 4.31 8.58
CA GLU A 32 6.98 3.23 9.55
C GLU A 32 5.93 2.14 9.31
N GLN A 33 6.18 0.95 9.86
CA GLN A 33 5.17 -0.10 9.93
C GLN A 33 3.94 0.38 10.73
N ASN A 34 2.75 0.02 10.27
CA ASN A 34 1.48 0.29 10.94
C ASN A 34 0.65 -0.99 10.96
N VAL A 35 0.30 -1.44 12.17
CA VAL A 35 -0.52 -2.63 12.39
C VAL A 35 -1.70 -2.22 13.26
N ASN A 36 -2.91 -2.44 12.76
CA ASN A 36 -4.15 -2.14 13.47
C ASN A 36 -5.23 -3.21 13.14
N PRO A 37 -6.40 -3.20 13.80
CA PRO A 37 -7.41 -4.26 13.62
C PRO A 37 -8.00 -4.39 12.21
N TRP A 38 -7.85 -3.38 11.36
CA TRP A 38 -8.44 -3.34 10.02
C TRP A 38 -7.40 -3.42 8.90
N SER A 39 -6.16 -3.02 9.16
CA SER A 39 -5.10 -3.02 8.17
C SER A 39 -3.71 -3.31 8.74
N VAL A 40 -2.88 -3.90 7.89
CA VAL A 40 -1.49 -4.25 8.20
C VAL A 40 -0.62 -3.70 7.08
N THR A 41 0.37 -2.88 7.44
CA THR A 41 1.27 -2.29 6.46
C THR A 41 2.71 -2.26 6.96
N GLY A 42 3.65 -2.75 6.14
CA GLY A 42 5.08 -2.77 6.45
C GLY A 42 5.77 -1.41 6.27
N GLU A 43 6.94 -1.30 6.89
CA GLU A 43 7.82 -0.13 6.75
C GLU A 43 8.27 0.01 5.29
N VAL A 44 8.29 1.24 4.76
CA VAL A 44 8.84 1.53 3.42
C VAL A 44 10.15 2.27 3.58
N GLY A 45 11.20 1.72 2.99
CA GLY A 45 12.52 2.35 2.93
C GLY A 45 12.58 3.52 1.95
N GLU A 46 13.69 4.25 1.96
CA GLU A 46 13.96 5.37 1.03
C GLU A 46 14.00 4.93 -0.44
N ASP A 47 14.25 3.64 -0.68
CA ASP A 47 14.22 2.99 -1.99
C ASP A 47 12.80 2.61 -2.46
N GLY A 48 11.78 2.91 -1.63
CA GLY A 48 10.38 2.62 -1.90
C GLY A 48 9.99 1.16 -1.72
N LYS A 49 10.90 0.31 -1.24
CA LYS A 49 10.60 -1.11 -1.00
C LYS A 49 9.97 -1.29 0.38
N VAL A 50 8.92 -2.10 0.41
CA VAL A 50 8.28 -2.54 1.65
C VAL A 50 9.17 -3.58 2.31
N LYS A 51 9.61 -3.31 3.53
CA LYS A 51 10.33 -4.25 4.38
C LYS A 51 9.34 -5.24 5.03
N PRO A 52 9.80 -6.45 5.39
CA PRO A 52 9.04 -7.36 6.24
C PRO A 52 8.63 -6.71 7.56
N ILE A 53 7.54 -7.20 8.16
CA ILE A 53 7.08 -6.75 9.48
C ILE A 53 8.13 -7.09 10.54
N ASN A 54 8.46 -6.11 11.36
CA ASN A 54 9.40 -6.27 12.46
C ASN A 54 8.63 -6.54 13.75
N TYR A 55 8.56 -7.82 14.15
CA TYR A 55 7.85 -8.26 15.35
C TYR A 55 8.47 -7.76 16.65
N ASN A 56 9.81 -7.62 16.73
CA ASN A 56 10.46 -7.04 17.91
C ASN A 56 10.00 -5.60 18.13
N LYS A 57 9.92 -4.81 17.06
CA LYS A 57 9.39 -3.43 17.11
C LYS A 57 7.91 -3.41 17.50
N LEU A 58 7.10 -4.38 17.07
CA LEU A 58 5.69 -4.46 17.50
C LEU A 58 5.56 -4.75 18.99
N VAL A 59 6.43 -5.60 19.52
CA VAL A 59 6.44 -5.94 20.95
C VAL A 59 6.71 -4.70 21.79
N GLU A 60 7.71 -3.90 21.40
CA GLU A 60 8.02 -2.61 22.03
C GLU A 60 6.87 -1.60 21.88
N GLN A 61 6.29 -1.46 20.67
CA GLN A 61 5.22 -0.50 20.39
C GLN A 61 3.93 -0.79 21.16
N PHE A 62 3.55 -2.06 21.28
CA PHE A 62 2.35 -2.46 21.99
C PHE A 62 2.58 -2.76 23.48
N GLY A 63 3.83 -2.76 23.95
CA GLY A 63 4.17 -3.07 25.33
C GLY A 63 3.83 -4.51 25.71
N THR A 64 4.04 -5.45 24.77
CA THR A 64 3.78 -6.88 24.98
C THR A 64 5.06 -7.61 25.36
N GLU A 65 4.96 -8.92 25.63
CA GLU A 65 6.10 -9.76 25.98
C GLU A 65 6.32 -10.83 24.90
N ILE A 66 7.58 -11.14 24.61
CA ILE A 66 7.94 -12.24 23.71
C ILE A 66 7.65 -13.56 24.42
N ILE A 67 7.05 -14.50 23.69
CA ILE A 67 6.88 -15.87 24.18
C ILE A 67 8.24 -16.57 24.17
N ASP A 68 8.77 -16.87 25.35
CA ASP A 68 10.05 -17.53 25.54
C ASP A 68 9.92 -19.01 25.90
N ASP A 69 11.07 -19.68 26.00
CA ASP A 69 11.14 -21.11 26.34
C ASP A 69 10.62 -21.38 27.76
N ALA A 70 10.87 -20.48 28.71
CA ALA A 70 10.39 -20.61 30.08
C ALA A 70 8.86 -20.55 30.17
N MET A 71 8.24 -19.67 29.39
CA MET A 71 6.78 -19.59 29.26
C MET A 71 6.23 -20.88 28.66
N ARG A 72 6.86 -21.41 27.59
CA ARG A 72 6.45 -22.69 26.99
C ARG A 72 6.47 -23.84 28.00
N GLU A 73 7.56 -24.00 28.75
CA GLU A 73 7.67 -25.06 29.78
C GLU A 73 6.60 -24.94 30.87
N ARG A 74 6.23 -23.71 31.25
CA ARG A 74 5.14 -23.47 32.20
C ARG A 74 3.79 -23.88 31.63
N PHE A 75 3.54 -23.62 30.34
CA PHE A 75 2.32 -24.03 29.65
C PHE A 75 2.21 -25.55 29.59
N GLU A 76 3.27 -26.24 29.20
CA GLU A 76 3.31 -27.72 29.09
C GLU A 76 2.97 -28.39 30.44
N ARG A 77 3.52 -27.88 31.55
CA ARG A 77 3.26 -28.41 32.90
C ARG A 77 1.81 -28.26 33.37
N VAL A 78 1.08 -27.26 32.88
CA VAL A 78 -0.28 -26.93 33.36
C VAL A 78 -1.36 -27.50 32.45
N ALA A 79 -1.06 -27.66 31.15
CA ALA A 79 -2.01 -28.14 30.16
C ALA A 79 -2.07 -29.67 30.05
N GLU A 80 -1.05 -30.38 30.53
CA GLU A 80 -0.98 -31.85 30.62
C GLU A 80 -1.47 -32.36 31.98
#